data_AF-A0A7J7KWT9-F1
#
_entry.id   AF-A0A7J7KWT9-F1
#
_cell.length_a   1.000
_cell.length_b   1.000
_cell.length_c   1.000
_cell.angle_alpha   90.00
_cell.angle_beta   90.00
_cell.angle_gamma   90.00
#
_symmetry.space_group_name_H-M   'P 1'
#
loop_
_entity.id
_entity.type
_entity.pdbx_description
1 polymer ?
#
loop_
_entity_poly.entity_id
_entity_poly.type
_entity_poly.pdbx_seq_one_letter_code
_entity_poly.pdbx_strand_id
1 'polypeptide(L)'
;MAKPVSIEICTQKQTILFVEDIAALIGDKCDRVIGQLNEDWGEVLFSALSKGVLTETTVELAASLSLAAARRIVEVDEFMRAGLYDGWLPHLLEGNLLKGQTVGVIRARRIGSAYARMMIEGFKMNLIYYDLYHATRLEKFVIGYGEFLKSNCFLVYLDSHALHYASKLQALVSY
;
A
#
# COMPACT_ATOMS: atom_id res chain seq x y z
N MET A 1 -5.68 2.38 20.11
CA MET A 1 -5.34 3.74 19.63
C MET A 1 -4.70 3.59 18.25
N ALA A 2 -5.29 4.14 17.19
CA ALA A 2 -4.73 4.00 15.84
C ALA A 2 -3.40 4.78 15.76
N LYS A 3 -2.32 4.12 15.35
CA LYS A 3 -1.03 4.76 15.13
C LYS A 3 -1.19 5.83 14.03
N PRO A 4 -0.73 7.08 14.24
CA PRO A 4 -0.86 8.11 13.22
C PRO A 4 -0.04 7.74 11.98
N VAL A 5 -0.62 7.95 10.80
CA VAL A 5 0.08 7.80 9.50
C VAL A 5 1.25 8.77 9.46
N SER A 6 2.48 8.26 9.34
CA SER A 6 3.69 9.07 9.24
C SER A 6 4.19 9.19 7.81
N ILE A 7 4.88 10.30 7.51
CA ILE A 7 5.54 10.56 6.22
C ILE A 7 7.04 10.75 6.46
N GLU A 8 7.88 10.03 5.71
CA GLU A 8 9.31 10.32 5.61
C GLU A 8 9.66 10.63 4.14
N ILE A 9 10.43 11.69 3.93
CA ILE A 9 10.86 12.13 2.59
C ILE A 9 12.34 11.84 2.46
N CYS A 10 12.70 10.97 1.51
CA CYS A 10 14.09 10.76 1.15
C CYS A 10 14.54 11.86 0.19
N THR A 11 15.57 12.62 0.56
CA THR A 11 16.12 13.70 -0.27
C THR A 11 17.49 13.31 -0.81
N GLN A 12 17.57 13.00 -2.10
CA GLN A 12 18.81 12.63 -2.79
C GLN A 12 18.87 13.31 -4.16
N LYS A 13 20.04 13.86 -4.52
CA LYS A 13 20.21 14.75 -5.68
C LYS A 13 20.48 14.03 -7.01
N GLN A 14 20.69 12.71 -6.99
CA GLN A 14 21.00 11.92 -8.18
C GLN A 14 19.74 11.63 -9.01
N THR A 15 19.83 11.81 -10.32
CA THR A 15 18.71 11.62 -11.27
C THR A 15 18.43 10.14 -11.59
N ILE A 16 19.47 9.31 -11.51
CA ILE A 16 19.42 7.87 -11.72
C ILE A 16 20.04 7.24 -10.47
N LEU A 17 19.29 6.36 -9.82
CA LEU A 17 19.75 5.59 -8.67
C LEU A 17 20.04 4.17 -9.13
N PHE A 18 21.19 3.64 -8.75
CA PHE A 18 21.47 2.22 -8.95
C PHE A 18 20.75 1.39 -7.88
N VAL A 19 20.66 0.08 -8.10
CA VAL A 19 19.92 -0.83 -7.20
C VAL A 19 20.52 -0.78 -5.80
N GLU A 20 21.83 -0.65 -5.69
CA GLU A 20 22.56 -0.54 -4.43
C GLU A 20 22.21 0.76 -3.68
N ASP A 21 22.08 1.88 -4.40
CA ASP A 21 21.68 3.17 -3.83
C ASP A 21 20.24 3.11 -3.31
N ILE A 22 19.34 2.52 -4.11
CA ILE A 22 17.94 2.31 -3.73
C ILE A 22 17.85 1.43 -2.48
N ALA A 23 18.59 0.33 -2.44
CA ALA A 23 18.63 -0.58 -1.31
C ALA A 23 19.18 0.10 -0.04
N ALA A 24 20.25 0.90 -0.17
CA ALA A 24 20.83 1.64 0.95
C ALA A 24 19.92 2.75 1.48
N LEU A 25 19.22 3.47 0.60
CA LEU A 25 18.28 4.53 0.98
C LEU A 25 17.06 3.99 1.72
N ILE A 26 16.54 2.85 1.25
CA ILE A 26 15.35 2.22 1.79
C ILE A 26 15.67 1.47 3.08
N GLY A 27 16.77 0.71 3.09
CA GLY A 27 17.16 -0.12 4.23
C GLY A 27 16.00 -1.00 4.70
N ASP A 28 15.72 -0.93 5.99
CA ASP A 28 14.60 -1.59 6.69
C ASP A 28 13.41 -0.66 6.96
N LYS A 29 13.39 0.54 6.36
CA LYS A 29 12.41 1.59 6.69
C LYS A 29 11.01 1.33 6.15
N CYS A 30 10.87 0.45 5.15
CA CYS A 30 9.58 0.10 4.60
C CYS A 30 9.44 -1.40 4.34
N ASP A 31 8.23 -1.90 4.53
CA ASP A 31 7.91 -3.31 4.33
C ASP A 31 7.79 -3.66 2.84
N ARG A 32 7.39 -2.68 2.01
CA ARG A 32 7.17 -2.83 0.56
C ARG A 32 7.49 -1.55 -0.17
N VAL A 33 8.02 -1.70 -1.39
CA VAL A 33 8.40 -0.59 -2.25
C VAL A 33 7.78 -0.78 -3.63
N ILE A 34 7.27 0.30 -4.21
CA ILE A 34 7.04 0.36 -5.65
C ILE A 34 7.83 1.51 -6.26
N GLY A 35 8.37 1.29 -7.46
CA GLY A 35 9.09 2.31 -8.21
C GLY A 35 8.80 2.19 -9.69
N GLN A 36 8.69 3.34 -10.36
CA GLN A 36 8.67 3.35 -11.82
C GLN A 36 10.12 3.35 -12.33
N LEU A 37 10.48 2.32 -13.11
CA LEU A 37 11.74 2.29 -13.85
C LEU A 37 11.63 3.16 -15.11
N ASN A 38 12.69 3.89 -15.43
CA ASN A 38 12.80 4.64 -16.68
C ASN A 38 13.23 3.68 -17.79
N GLU A 39 12.26 3.14 -18.51
CA GLU A 39 12.50 2.53 -19.83
C GLU A 39 12.29 3.60 -20.91
N ASP A 40 13.05 3.53 -22.00
CA ASP A 40 12.86 4.45 -23.14
C ASP A 40 11.69 3.96 -24.00
N TRP A 41 10.54 4.59 -23.81
CA TRP A 41 9.31 4.25 -24.53
C TRP A 41 9.14 5.04 -25.84
N GLY A 42 10.02 6.01 -26.14
CA GLY A 42 9.82 6.96 -27.24
C GLY A 42 8.62 7.91 -27.07
N GLU A 43 8.63 9.06 -27.74
CA GLU A 43 7.61 10.12 -27.54
C GLU A 43 6.18 9.70 -27.88
N VAL A 44 5.99 8.93 -28.95
CA VAL A 44 4.65 8.58 -29.46
C VAL A 44 3.91 7.65 -28.50
N LEU A 45 4.59 6.61 -28.02
CA LEU A 45 4.02 5.63 -27.10
C LEU A 45 3.84 6.24 -25.70
N PHE A 46 4.81 7.04 -25.23
CA PHE A 46 4.66 7.78 -23.99
C PHE A 46 3.47 8.76 -24.05
N SER A 47 3.28 9.49 -25.16
CA SER A 47 2.14 10.39 -25.36
C SER A 47 0.81 9.63 -25.38
N ALA A 48 0.77 8.44 -25.97
CA ALA A 48 -0.43 7.59 -25.96
C ALA A 48 -0.79 7.10 -24.55
N LEU A 49 0.19 6.60 -23.79
CA LEU A 49 -0.01 6.03 -22.44
C LEU A 49 -0.18 7.13 -21.36
N SER A 50 0.38 8.31 -21.58
CA SER A 50 0.29 9.43 -20.64
C SER A 50 -1.08 10.10 -20.60
N LYS A 51 -2.02 9.77 -21.49
CA LYS A 51 -3.40 10.31 -21.51
C LYS A 51 -4.31 9.88 -20.33
N GLY A 52 -3.75 9.23 -19.31
CA GLY A 52 -4.39 9.10 -17.99
C GLY A 52 -5.29 7.90 -17.81
N VAL A 53 -5.73 7.26 -18.91
CA VAL A 53 -6.66 6.13 -18.92
C VAL A 53 -6.16 4.91 -18.12
N LEU A 54 -4.84 4.75 -17.96
CA LEU A 54 -4.25 3.58 -17.32
C LEU A 54 -3.83 3.80 -15.86
N THR A 55 -3.95 5.02 -15.32
CA THR A 55 -3.36 5.33 -14.00
C THR A 55 -3.99 4.48 -12.90
N GLU A 56 -5.32 4.51 -12.76
CA GLU A 56 -6.01 3.77 -11.70
C GLU A 56 -5.88 2.26 -11.91
N THR A 57 -5.98 1.77 -13.14
CA THR A 57 -5.80 0.34 -13.44
C THR A 57 -4.39 -0.15 -13.07
N THR A 58 -3.34 0.63 -13.37
CA THR A 58 -1.97 0.30 -12.97
C THR A 58 -1.82 0.32 -11.44
N VAL A 59 -2.47 1.26 -10.77
CA VAL A 59 -2.46 1.38 -9.31
C VAL A 59 -3.17 0.19 -8.64
N GLU A 60 -4.33 -0.20 -9.15
CA GLU A 60 -5.08 -1.37 -8.68
C GLU A 60 -4.25 -2.63 -8.85
N LEU A 61 -3.62 -2.83 -10.01
CA LEU A 61 -2.73 -3.96 -10.24
C LEU A 61 -1.55 -3.97 -9.26
N ALA A 62 -0.91 -2.82 -9.04
CA ALA A 62 0.18 -2.69 -8.07
C ALA A 62 -0.27 -3.02 -6.63
N ALA A 63 -1.46 -2.57 -6.23
CA ALA A 63 -2.04 -2.89 -4.92
C ALA A 63 -2.37 -4.39 -4.82
N SER A 64 -2.92 -4.99 -5.87
CA SER A 64 -3.16 -6.44 -5.95
C SER A 64 -1.88 -7.25 -5.81
N LEU A 65 -0.79 -6.86 -6.48
CA LEU A 65 0.52 -7.52 -6.35
C LEU A 65 1.07 -7.40 -4.92
N SER A 66 0.88 -6.23 -4.29
CA SER A 66 1.32 -6.00 -2.92
C SER A 66 0.56 -6.87 -1.92
N LEU A 67 -0.75 -7.04 -2.11
CA LEU A 67 -1.58 -7.97 -1.36
C LEU A 67 -1.20 -9.42 -1.61
N ALA A 68 -0.96 -9.79 -2.87
CA ALA A 68 -0.58 -11.14 -3.26
C ALA A 68 0.72 -11.57 -2.57
N ALA A 69 1.73 -10.70 -2.59
CA ALA A 69 2.98 -10.93 -1.89
C ALA A 69 2.80 -10.94 -0.36
N ALA A 70 1.99 -10.03 0.19
CA ALA A 70 1.74 -9.98 1.63
C ALA A 70 1.03 -11.23 2.15
N ARG A 71 0.07 -11.75 1.39
CA ARG A 71 -0.81 -12.86 1.79
C ARG A 71 -0.44 -14.19 1.17
N ARG A 72 0.73 -14.28 0.52
CA ARG A 72 1.26 -15.50 -0.08
C ARG A 72 0.26 -16.18 -1.02
N ILE A 73 -0.47 -15.36 -1.79
CA ILE A 73 -1.62 -15.83 -2.58
C ILE A 73 -1.19 -16.87 -3.61
N VAL A 74 -0.01 -16.69 -4.22
CA VAL A 74 0.51 -17.61 -5.24
C VAL A 74 0.80 -18.97 -4.60
N GLU A 75 1.51 -19.00 -3.47
CA GLU A 75 1.82 -20.25 -2.78
C GLU A 75 0.55 -20.93 -2.24
N VAL A 76 -0.45 -20.15 -1.81
CA VAL A 76 -1.76 -20.68 -1.42
C VAL A 76 -2.47 -21.33 -2.60
N ASP A 77 -2.50 -20.70 -3.77
CA ASP A 77 -3.13 -21.30 -4.97
C ASP A 77 -2.44 -22.61 -5.37
N GLU A 78 -1.11 -22.65 -5.37
CA GLU A 78 -0.33 -23.86 -5.65
C GLU A 78 -0.61 -24.96 -4.62
N PHE A 79 -0.60 -24.63 -3.33
CA PHE A 79 -0.88 -25.58 -2.24
C PHE A 79 -2.29 -26.20 -2.35
N MET A 80 -3.30 -25.38 -2.69
CA MET A 80 -4.68 -25.83 -2.88
C MET A 80 -4.80 -26.74 -4.10
N ARG A 81 -4.17 -26.37 -5.23
CA ARG A 81 -4.19 -27.19 -6.46
C ARG A 81 -3.45 -28.52 -6.31
N ALA A 82 -2.44 -28.57 -5.45
CA ALA A 82 -1.71 -29.79 -5.13
C ALA A 82 -2.51 -30.77 -4.24
N GLY A 83 -3.70 -30.39 -3.76
CA GLY A 83 -4.53 -31.24 -2.89
C GLY A 83 -3.96 -31.43 -1.49
N LEU A 84 -3.06 -30.55 -1.05
CA LEU A 84 -2.38 -30.65 0.24
C LEU A 84 -3.19 -30.06 1.41
N TYR A 85 -4.32 -29.42 1.12
CA TYR A 85 -5.18 -28.82 2.13
C TYR A 85 -6.01 -29.88 2.85
N ASP A 86 -5.72 -30.08 4.14
CA ASP A 86 -6.41 -31.04 5.02
C ASP A 86 -7.19 -30.33 6.16
N GLY A 87 -7.46 -29.03 6.00
CA GLY A 87 -8.19 -28.21 6.97
C GLY A 87 -7.42 -26.99 7.46
N TRP A 88 -8.10 -26.19 8.29
CA TRP A 88 -7.54 -24.95 8.81
C TRP A 88 -6.53 -25.22 9.92
N LEU A 89 -5.37 -24.55 9.85
CA LEU A 89 -4.33 -24.59 10.88
C LEU A 89 -3.85 -23.16 11.17
N PRO A 90 -3.56 -22.81 12.45
CA PRO A 90 -3.22 -21.44 12.84
C PRO A 90 -2.04 -20.80 12.10
N HIS A 91 -1.05 -21.61 11.69
CA HIS A 91 0.19 -21.15 11.06
C HIS A 91 0.32 -21.55 9.59
N LEU A 92 -0.72 -22.17 9.02
CA LEU A 92 -0.68 -22.59 7.61
C LEU A 92 -0.72 -21.35 6.71
N LEU A 93 0.36 -21.15 5.96
CA LEU A 93 0.50 -20.07 4.98
C LEU A 93 0.27 -18.68 5.60
N GLU A 94 0.72 -18.50 6.84
CA GLU A 94 0.65 -17.20 7.52
C GLU A 94 1.40 -16.15 6.70
N GLY A 95 0.72 -15.02 6.47
CA GLY A 95 1.22 -13.89 5.71
C GLY A 95 1.31 -12.64 6.56
N ASN A 96 1.78 -11.56 5.98
CA ASN A 96 1.95 -10.28 6.64
C ASN A 96 0.70 -9.40 6.53
N LEU A 97 0.31 -8.78 7.64
CA LEU A 97 -0.76 -7.80 7.67
C LEU A 97 -0.26 -6.47 7.10
N LEU A 98 -0.91 -5.95 6.05
CA LEU A 98 -0.59 -4.64 5.48
C LEU A 98 -0.99 -3.47 6.39
N LYS A 99 -1.96 -3.67 7.28
CA LYS A 99 -2.53 -2.57 8.07
C LYS A 99 -1.48 -1.96 8.99
N GLY A 100 -1.26 -0.65 8.86
CA GLY A 100 -0.32 0.10 9.71
C GLY A 100 1.16 -0.12 9.39
N GLN A 101 1.48 -0.94 8.38
CA GLN A 101 2.84 -1.10 7.84
C GLN A 101 3.27 0.13 7.03
N THR A 102 4.51 0.16 6.58
CA THR A 102 5.08 1.31 5.84
C THR A 102 5.26 0.96 4.36
N VAL A 103 4.68 1.79 3.48
CA VAL A 103 4.85 1.69 2.02
C VAL A 103 5.88 2.70 1.53
N GLY A 104 6.84 2.20 0.75
CA GLY A 104 7.84 2.97 0.02
C GLY A 104 7.40 3.28 -1.41
N VAL A 105 7.55 4.53 -1.86
CA VAL A 105 7.28 4.93 -3.25
C VAL A 105 8.48 5.65 -3.85
N ILE A 106 9.05 5.07 -4.90
CA ILE A 106 10.11 5.68 -5.71
C ILE A 106 9.47 6.34 -6.92
N ARG A 107 9.65 7.65 -7.05
CA ARG A 107 8.99 8.58 -7.99
C ARG A 107 7.49 8.75 -7.69
N ALA A 108 7.20 9.63 -6.75
CA ALA A 108 5.85 10.05 -6.38
C ALA A 108 5.19 10.98 -7.42
N ARG A 109 5.25 10.62 -8.71
CA ARG A 109 4.52 11.27 -9.80
C ARG A 109 3.07 10.77 -9.84
N ARG A 110 2.41 10.82 -10.99
CA ARG A 110 0.97 10.50 -11.13
C ARG A 110 0.60 9.12 -10.57
N ILE A 111 1.28 8.05 -11.03
CA ILE A 111 0.99 6.67 -10.61
C ILE A 111 1.46 6.43 -9.17
N GLY A 112 2.71 6.78 -8.85
CA GLY A 112 3.25 6.59 -7.50
C GLY A 112 2.44 7.32 -6.41
N SER A 113 1.98 8.54 -6.68
CA SER A 113 1.09 9.28 -5.76
C SER A 113 -0.27 8.62 -5.61
N ALA A 114 -0.87 8.14 -6.70
CA ALA A 114 -2.18 7.48 -6.64
C ALA A 114 -2.10 6.15 -5.88
N TYR A 115 -1.04 5.36 -6.12
CA TYR A 115 -0.74 4.16 -5.36
C TYR A 115 -0.53 4.45 -3.87
N ALA A 116 0.28 5.45 -3.52
CA ALA A 116 0.48 5.87 -2.14
C ALA A 116 -0.86 6.18 -1.43
N ARG A 117 -1.73 6.96 -2.08
CA ARG A 117 -3.06 7.29 -1.53
C ARG A 117 -3.90 6.04 -1.30
N MET A 118 -3.99 5.15 -2.28
CA MET A 118 -4.74 3.89 -2.16
C MET A 118 -4.26 3.04 -0.98
N MET A 119 -2.95 2.91 -0.80
CA MET A 119 -2.40 2.11 0.31
C MET A 119 -2.64 2.76 1.68
N ILE A 120 -2.57 4.09 1.77
CA ILE A 120 -2.83 4.85 3.00
C ILE A 120 -4.32 4.82 3.35
N GLU A 121 -5.21 5.04 2.38
CA GLU A 121 -6.65 5.06 2.63
C GLU A 121 -7.21 3.67 2.86
N GLY A 122 -6.81 2.70 2.03
CA GLY A 122 -7.29 1.31 2.11
C GLY A 122 -6.71 0.56 3.32
N PHE A 123 -5.40 0.69 3.55
CA PHE A 123 -4.69 -0.12 4.56
C PHE A 123 -4.13 0.68 5.73
N LYS A 124 -4.32 2.01 5.79
CA LYS A 124 -3.78 2.85 6.87
C LYS A 124 -2.25 2.71 7.01
N MET A 125 -1.57 2.48 5.88
CA MET A 125 -0.12 2.38 5.85
C MET A 125 0.53 3.76 6.07
N ASN A 126 1.74 3.76 6.61
CA ASN A 126 2.64 4.92 6.62
C ASN A 126 3.30 5.07 5.25
N LEU A 127 3.73 6.28 4.89
CA LEU A 127 4.35 6.54 3.60
C LEU A 127 5.80 6.97 3.75
N ILE A 128 6.70 6.34 2.99
CA ILE A 128 8.03 6.88 2.70
C ILE A 128 8.11 7.06 1.20
N TYR A 129 8.62 8.20 0.73
CA TYR A 129 8.76 8.40 -0.71
C TYR A 129 10.06 9.11 -1.10
N TYR A 130 10.46 8.87 -2.34
CA TYR A 130 11.59 9.51 -2.99
C TYR A 130 11.15 10.09 -4.34
N ASP A 131 11.49 11.34 -4.64
CA ASP A 131 11.38 11.94 -5.98
C ASP A 131 12.40 13.10 -6.08
N LEU A 132 12.71 13.54 -7.30
CA LEU A 132 13.58 14.69 -7.55
C LEU A 132 12.93 16.01 -7.15
N TYR A 133 11.61 16.07 -7.20
CA TYR A 133 10.83 17.24 -6.83
C TYR A 133 9.80 16.85 -5.77
N HIS A 134 9.55 17.76 -4.83
CA HIS A 134 8.54 17.55 -3.79
C HIS A 134 7.16 17.26 -4.38
N ALA A 135 6.56 16.18 -3.92
CA ALA A 135 5.19 15.81 -4.26
C ALA A 135 4.21 16.58 -3.35
N THR A 136 4.22 17.91 -3.40
CA THR A 136 3.48 18.78 -2.44
C THR A 136 2.00 18.43 -2.31
N ARG A 137 1.35 17.99 -3.40
CA ARG A 137 -0.05 17.56 -3.36
C ARG A 137 -0.25 16.26 -2.58
N LEU A 138 0.68 15.31 -2.71
CA LEU A 138 0.66 14.06 -1.94
C LEU A 138 0.97 14.34 -0.46
N GLU A 139 1.99 15.15 -0.17
CA GLU A 139 2.35 15.54 1.20
C GLU A 139 1.17 16.18 1.94
N LYS A 140 0.53 17.18 1.33
CA LYS A 140 -0.67 17.85 1.89
C LYS A 140 -1.82 16.87 2.13
N PHE A 141 -2.04 15.95 1.19
CA PHE A 141 -3.06 14.93 1.33
C PHE A 141 -2.80 14.04 2.55
N VAL A 142 -1.58 13.50 2.71
CA VAL A 142 -1.30 12.57 3.79
C VAL A 142 -1.33 13.26 5.16
N ILE A 143 -0.86 14.52 5.25
CA ILE A 143 -1.00 15.33 6.47
C ILE A 143 -2.47 15.53 6.82
N GLY A 144 -3.28 16.01 5.88
CA GLY A 144 -4.71 16.24 6.11
C GLY A 144 -5.47 14.96 6.45
N TYR A 145 -5.11 13.84 5.82
CA TYR A 145 -5.67 12.53 6.12
C TYR A 145 -5.30 12.05 7.53
N GLY A 146 -4.04 12.25 7.94
CA GLY A 146 -3.58 11.95 9.30
C GLY A 146 -4.29 12.77 10.36
N GLU A 147 -4.53 14.06 10.10
CA GLU A 147 -5.34 14.93 10.97
C GLU A 147 -6.80 14.47 11.04
N PHE A 148 -7.40 14.15 9.90
CA PHE A 148 -8.76 13.60 9.83
C PHE A 148 -8.91 12.34 10.69
N LEU A 149 -7.96 11.39 10.59
CA LEU A 149 -7.98 10.16 11.39
C LEU A 149 -7.86 10.44 12.90
N LYS A 150 -7.09 11.45 13.31
CA LYS A 150 -6.99 11.86 14.72
C LYS A 150 -8.29 12.45 15.23
N SER A 151 -8.86 13.40 14.49
CA SER A 151 -10.09 14.11 14.88
C SER A 151 -11.34 13.24 14.83
N ASN A 152 -11.40 12.28 13.90
CA ASN A 152 -12.54 11.39 13.68
C ASN A 152 -12.29 9.95 14.13
N CYS A 153 -11.35 9.71 15.05
CA CYS A 153 -11.02 8.38 15.55
C CYS A 153 -12.25 7.63 16.15
N PHE A 154 -13.29 8.38 16.55
CA PHE A 154 -14.56 7.83 17.03
C PHE A 154 -15.50 7.35 15.90
N LEU A 155 -15.51 8.02 14.74
CA LEU A 155 -16.33 7.64 13.58
C LEU A 155 -15.70 6.50 12.77
N VAL A 156 -14.38 6.45 12.66
CA VAL A 156 -13.68 5.39 11.89
C VAL A 156 -13.79 4.01 12.57
N TYR A 157 -13.98 3.97 13.89
CA TYR A 157 -14.26 2.70 14.60
C TYR A 157 -15.67 2.15 14.32
N LEU A 158 -16.59 3.00 13.86
CA LEU A 158 -17.96 2.61 13.52
C LEU A 158 -18.11 2.12 12.06
N ASP A 159 -17.06 2.25 11.23
CA ASP A 159 -17.17 2.05 9.77
C ASP A 159 -16.53 0.77 9.24
N SER A 160 -16.63 -0.31 10.00
CA SER A 160 -16.59 -1.66 9.43
C SER A 160 -17.61 -2.53 10.17
N HIS A 161 -18.83 -2.66 9.62
CA HIS A 161 -19.90 -3.59 10.04
C HIS A 161 -20.74 -3.29 11.32
N ALA A 162 -20.74 -2.08 11.89
CA ALA A 162 -21.31 -1.90 13.24
C ALA A 162 -22.83 -1.63 13.41
N LEU A 163 -23.65 -1.44 12.36
CA LEU A 163 -25.08 -1.11 12.55
C LEU A 163 -26.10 -2.23 12.27
N HIS A 164 -25.68 -3.40 11.77
CA HIS A 164 -26.63 -4.52 11.54
C HIS A 164 -26.30 -5.83 12.27
N TYR A 165 -25.08 -6.01 12.78
CA TYR A 165 -24.67 -7.25 13.46
C TYR A 165 -24.55 -7.14 15.00
N ALA A 166 -24.49 -5.92 15.55
CA ALA A 166 -24.27 -5.71 16.98
C ALA A 166 -25.42 -6.23 17.88
N SER A 167 -26.62 -6.43 17.35
CA SER A 167 -27.73 -7.02 18.11
C SER A 167 -27.81 -8.55 18.03
N LYS A 168 -27.06 -9.21 17.13
CA LYS A 168 -27.14 -10.68 16.92
C LYS A 168 -25.94 -11.49 17.42
N LEU A 169 -24.78 -10.87 17.65
CA LEU A 169 -23.57 -11.57 18.09
C LEU A 169 -23.36 -11.67 19.61
N GLN A 170 -24.21 -11.03 20.41
CA GLN A 170 -24.19 -11.18 21.88
C GLN A 170 -24.76 -12.54 22.36
N ALA A 171 -25.24 -13.38 21.44
CA ALA A 171 -25.83 -14.69 21.73
C ALA A 171 -24.92 -15.90 21.39
N LEU A 172 -23.70 -15.69 20.86
CA LEU A 172 -22.85 -16.78 20.34
C LEU A 172 -21.46 -16.91 21.00
N VAL A 173 -21.19 -16.16 22.08
CA VAL A 173 -19.96 -16.33 22.90
C VAL A 173 -20.31 -16.82 24.32
N SER A 174 -21.33 -17.67 24.40
CA SER A 174 -21.66 -18.44 25.61
C SER A 174 -21.94 -19.89 25.22
N TYR A 175 -21.01 -20.56 24.53
CA TYR A 175 -20.83 -22.01 24.51
C TYR A 175 -19.38 -22.34 24.17
#